data_AF-A0A2V9DV20-F1
#
_entry.id   AF-A0A2V9DV20-F1
#
_cell.length_a   1.000
_cell.length_b   1.000
_cell.length_c   1.000
_cell.angle_alpha   90.00
_cell.angle_beta   90.00
_cell.angle_gamma   90.00
#
_symmetry.space_group_name_H-M   'P 1'
#
loop_
_entity.id
_entity.type
_entity.pdbx_description
1 polymer ?
#
loop_
_entity_poly.entity_id
_entity_poly.type
_entity_poly.pdbx_seq_one_letter_code
_entity_poly.pdbx_strand_id
1 'polypeptide(L)'
;MAEKPKVIEKPDVLEQPDILKPPAVAPLVTFPIEVVVPEVRQQTPAVGQRATRADGRLHGLGQTKYIDDMYFPNMLFAKIKRAGVASARIKSIDTKEAEAMPGVVAVITGSDIPCNSFGPSLKDQPVLADTRVFHAGDGVAAVAAVTEQIATEALEKIK
;
A
#
# COMPACT_ATOMS: atom_id res chain seq x y z
N MET A 1 -75.59 42.80 38.52
CA MET A 1 -76.00 43.95 37.69
C MET A 1 -74.80 44.31 36.82
N ALA A 2 -74.77 43.89 35.55
CA ALA A 2 -75.23 44.67 34.39
C ALA A 2 -74.51 46.02 34.31
N GLU A 3 -73.90 46.51 33.23
CA GLU A 3 -73.63 46.07 31.85
C GLU A 3 -72.85 47.27 31.25
N LYS A 4 -71.90 47.04 30.31
CA LYS A 4 -71.53 47.93 29.16
C LYS A 4 -70.13 47.58 28.62
N PRO A 5 -69.79 47.96 27.37
CA PRO A 5 -70.42 47.61 26.10
C PRO A 5 -69.35 47.21 25.04
N LYS A 6 -69.80 46.80 23.85
CA LYS A 6 -69.00 46.47 22.66
C LYS A 6 -67.99 47.57 22.25
N VAL A 7 -66.78 47.15 21.86
CA VAL A 7 -65.87 47.92 21.00
C VAL A 7 -65.59 47.13 19.72
N ILE A 8 -65.55 47.90 18.64
CA ILE A 8 -65.67 47.57 17.23
C ILE A 8 -64.39 46.93 16.67
N GLU A 9 -64.60 46.05 15.71
CA GLU A 9 -63.62 45.22 14.99
C GLU A 9 -62.51 46.04 14.31
N LYS A 10 -61.28 45.52 14.38
CA LYS A 10 -60.18 45.92 13.50
C LYS A 10 -60.18 45.00 12.27
N PRO A 11 -60.02 45.54 11.06
CA PRO A 11 -60.16 44.76 9.83
C PRO A 11 -58.95 43.85 9.60
N ASP A 12 -59.27 42.65 9.10
CA ASP A 12 -58.45 41.66 8.40
C ASP A 12 -56.93 41.85 8.44
N VAL A 13 -56.28 41.19 9.40
CA VAL A 13 -54.92 40.71 9.18
C VAL A 13 -55.07 39.41 8.40
N LEU A 14 -54.79 39.46 7.10
CA LEU A 14 -54.74 38.30 6.20
C LEU A 14 -54.02 37.14 6.90
N GLU A 15 -54.75 36.11 7.28
CA GLU A 15 -54.19 34.87 7.81
C GLU A 15 -53.27 34.30 6.73
N GLN A 16 -51.96 34.30 7.00
CA GLN A 16 -51.02 33.63 6.14
C GLN A 16 -51.37 32.14 6.13
N PRO A 17 -51.49 31.49 4.95
CA PRO A 17 -51.81 30.07 4.90
C PRO A 17 -50.76 29.29 5.69
N ASP A 18 -51.22 28.33 6.51
CA ASP A 18 -50.44 27.56 7.49
C ASP A 18 -49.16 26.89 6.93
N ILE A 19 -48.99 26.86 5.60
CA ILE A 19 -47.82 26.40 4.86
C ILE A 19 -46.54 27.20 5.21
N LEU A 20 -46.66 28.46 5.66
CA LEU A 20 -45.52 29.31 6.01
C LEU A 20 -45.12 29.25 7.49
N LYS A 21 -45.85 28.52 8.36
CA LYS A 21 -45.31 28.19 9.67
C LYS A 21 -44.24 27.12 9.48
N PRO A 22 -42.96 27.38 9.83
CA PRO A 22 -41.97 26.32 9.86
C PRO A 22 -42.53 25.19 10.76
N PRO A 23 -42.41 23.91 10.38
CA PRO A 23 -42.91 22.83 11.20
C PRO A 23 -42.31 23.00 12.59
N ALA A 24 -43.16 22.91 13.63
CA ALA A 24 -42.72 22.98 15.02
C ALA A 24 -41.49 22.09 15.16
N VAL A 25 -40.37 22.68 15.65
CA VAL A 25 -39.09 21.99 15.83
C VAL A 25 -39.39 20.60 16.38
N ALA A 26 -39.08 19.55 15.62
CA ALA A 26 -39.36 18.19 16.05
C ALA A 26 -38.79 18.03 17.46
N PRO A 27 -39.56 17.50 18.43
CA PRO A 27 -39.07 17.38 19.80
C PRO A 27 -37.77 16.59 19.76
N LEU A 28 -36.76 17.07 20.49
CA LEU A 28 -35.48 16.38 20.63
C LEU A 28 -35.77 14.96 21.11
N VAL A 29 -35.57 13.98 20.23
CA VAL A 29 -35.78 12.57 20.55
C VAL A 29 -34.77 12.24 21.64
N THR A 30 -35.24 12.06 22.87
CA THR A 30 -34.41 11.63 23.98
C THR A 30 -33.98 10.19 23.69
N PHE A 31 -32.67 9.97 23.58
CA PHE A 31 -32.09 8.64 23.52
C PHE A 31 -32.60 7.76 24.68
N PRO A 32 -32.73 6.45 24.47
CA PRO A 32 -32.22 5.69 23.33
C PRO A 32 -33.22 5.55 22.18
N ILE A 33 -32.76 5.79 20.95
CA ILE A 33 -33.48 5.34 19.74
C ILE A 33 -33.45 3.81 19.77
N GLU A 34 -34.61 3.16 19.90
CA GLU A 34 -34.71 1.72 19.67
C GLU A 34 -34.42 1.45 18.19
N VAL A 35 -33.18 1.09 17.89
CA VAL A 35 -32.77 0.65 16.56
C VAL A 35 -33.37 -0.74 16.36
N VAL A 36 -34.47 -0.84 15.62
CA VAL A 36 -34.99 -2.13 15.16
C VAL A 36 -33.96 -2.73 14.20
N VAL A 37 -33.14 -3.65 14.71
CA VAL A 37 -32.19 -4.41 13.91
C VAL A 37 -32.97 -5.51 13.19
N PRO A 38 -33.12 -5.47 11.84
CA PRO A 38 -33.84 -6.53 11.13
C PRO A 38 -33.13 -7.87 11.32
N GLU A 39 -33.88 -8.98 11.33
CA GLU A 39 -33.33 -10.34 11.54
C GLU A 39 -32.20 -10.70 10.59
N VAL A 40 -32.12 -10.07 9.41
CA VAL A 40 -31.03 -10.23 8.43
C VAL A 40 -29.66 -9.78 8.98
N ARG A 41 -29.63 -8.99 10.06
CA ARG A 41 -28.42 -8.63 10.83
C ARG A 41 -28.16 -9.56 12.02
N GLN A 42 -28.97 -10.59 12.24
CA GLN A 42 -28.65 -11.64 13.20
C GLN A 42 -27.49 -12.47 12.66
N GLN A 43 -26.29 -12.13 13.12
CA GLN A 43 -25.07 -12.94 13.11
C GLN A 43 -24.87 -13.79 11.85
N THR A 44 -24.29 -13.19 10.82
CA THR A 44 -23.59 -14.00 9.81
C THR A 44 -22.44 -14.75 10.49
N PRO A 45 -22.11 -15.98 10.08
CA PRO A 45 -21.00 -16.74 10.66
C PRO A 45 -19.63 -16.05 10.48
N ALA A 46 -19.56 -14.97 9.69
CA ALA A 46 -18.34 -14.28 9.33
C ALA A 46 -18.20 -12.87 9.93
N VAL A 47 -19.29 -12.10 10.11
CA VAL A 47 -19.18 -10.67 10.50
C VAL A 47 -19.40 -10.51 12.00
N GLY A 48 -18.42 -9.90 12.69
CA GLY A 48 -18.48 -9.65 14.14
C GLY A 48 -18.15 -10.86 15.02
N GLN A 49 -17.79 -12.00 14.43
CA GLN A 49 -17.44 -13.23 15.15
C GLN A 49 -15.92 -13.35 15.34
N ARG A 50 -15.51 -14.03 16.42
CA ARG A 50 -14.11 -14.43 16.61
C ARG A 50 -13.80 -15.61 15.69
N ALA A 51 -13.38 -15.31 14.45
CA ALA A 51 -12.96 -16.32 13.48
C ALA A 51 -11.47 -16.67 13.61
N THR A 52 -11.12 -17.93 13.32
CA THR A 52 -9.72 -18.34 13.20
C THR A 52 -9.19 -17.95 11.83
N ARG A 53 -8.00 -17.35 11.77
CA ARG A 53 -7.35 -17.01 10.49
C ARG A 53 -6.94 -18.30 9.77
N ALA A 54 -7.38 -18.47 8.52
CA ALA A 54 -7.14 -19.68 7.73
C ALA A 54 -5.66 -20.08 7.68
N ASP A 55 -4.77 -19.11 7.41
CA ASP A 55 -3.33 -19.36 7.30
C ASP A 55 -2.62 -19.40 8.67
N GLY A 56 -3.31 -19.05 9.75
CA GLY A 56 -2.72 -18.85 11.08
C GLY A 56 -1.99 -20.10 11.58
N ARG A 57 -2.57 -21.28 11.36
CA ARG A 57 -1.95 -22.55 11.73
C ARG A 57 -0.69 -22.84 10.93
N LEU A 58 -0.70 -22.59 9.62
CA LEU A 58 0.44 -22.86 8.74
C LEU A 58 1.64 -21.97 9.10
N HIS A 59 1.40 -20.69 9.39
CA HIS A 59 2.45 -19.79 9.84
C HIS A 59 3.02 -20.22 11.19
N GLY A 60 2.17 -20.59 12.15
CA GLY A 60 2.60 -21.03 13.48
C GLY A 60 3.42 -22.33 13.46
N LEU A 61 3.22 -23.17 12.44
CA LEU A 61 3.95 -24.42 12.26
C LEU A 61 5.14 -24.31 11.31
N GLY A 62 5.40 -23.14 10.72
CA GLY A 62 6.43 -23.00 9.67
C GLY A 62 6.14 -23.80 8.40
N GLN A 63 4.87 -24.12 8.15
CA GLN A 63 4.44 -24.88 6.96
C GLN A 63 4.06 -23.98 5.79
N THR A 64 3.89 -22.68 6.02
CA THR A 64 3.71 -21.69 4.96
C THR A 64 4.99 -21.61 4.14
N LYS A 65 4.90 -21.91 2.84
CA LYS A 65 6.01 -21.76 1.90
C LYS A 65 6.11 -20.31 1.43
N TYR A 66 7.29 -19.73 1.59
CA TYR A 66 7.64 -18.41 1.04
C TYR A 66 8.47 -18.58 -0.23
N ILE A 67 8.72 -17.47 -0.93
CA ILE A 67 9.47 -17.46 -2.20
C ILE A 67 10.87 -18.06 -2.02
N ASP A 68 11.51 -17.81 -0.88
CA ASP A 68 12.86 -18.29 -0.58
C ASP A 68 12.92 -19.80 -0.28
N ASP A 69 11.77 -20.42 0.03
CA ASP A 69 11.66 -21.87 0.23
C ASP A 69 11.46 -22.63 -1.10
N MET A 70 11.27 -21.91 -2.21
CA MET A 70 10.99 -22.51 -3.51
C MET A 70 12.29 -22.77 -4.29
N TYR A 71 12.43 -23.98 -4.83
CA TYR A 71 13.56 -24.39 -5.66
C TYR A 71 13.07 -24.98 -6.98
N PHE A 72 13.71 -24.58 -8.08
CA PHE A 72 13.40 -25.04 -9.42
C PHE A 72 14.64 -25.67 -10.07
N PRO A 73 14.45 -26.65 -10.98
CA PRO A 73 15.56 -27.17 -11.79
C PRO A 73 16.24 -26.03 -12.56
N ASN A 74 17.58 -26.00 -12.54
CA ASN A 74 18.41 -24.97 -13.18
C ASN A 74 18.16 -23.53 -12.69
N MET A 75 17.68 -23.36 -11.45
CA MET A 75 17.53 -22.05 -10.83
C MET A 75 18.88 -21.35 -10.65
N LEU A 76 18.95 -20.07 -11.00
CA LEU A 76 20.09 -19.21 -10.73
C LEU A 76 19.79 -18.32 -9.52
N PHE A 77 20.83 -18.03 -8.75
CA PHE A 77 20.79 -17.11 -7.62
C PHE A 77 21.27 -15.74 -8.07
N ALA A 78 20.38 -14.76 -7.98
CA ALA A 78 20.69 -13.38 -8.32
C ALA A 78 21.01 -12.57 -7.06
N LYS A 79 22.10 -11.79 -7.10
CA LYS A 79 22.47 -10.86 -6.03
C LYS A 79 22.81 -9.50 -6.64
N ILE A 80 22.58 -8.43 -5.87
CA ILE A 80 22.72 -7.04 -6.32
C ILE A 80 23.86 -6.37 -5.54
N LYS A 81 24.81 -5.76 -6.24
CA LYS A 81 25.83 -4.87 -5.66
C LYS A 81 25.15 -3.57 -5.30
N ARG A 82 25.12 -3.23 -4.02
CA ARG A 82 24.58 -1.96 -3.52
C ARG A 82 25.69 -0.90 -3.46
N ALA A 83 25.32 0.36 -3.66
CA ALA A 83 26.27 1.47 -3.72
C ALA A 83 26.99 1.73 -2.38
N GLY A 84 26.31 1.57 -1.24
CA GLY A 84 26.89 1.78 0.10
C GLY A 84 27.20 3.25 0.44
N VAL A 85 26.98 4.18 -0.49
CA VAL A 85 27.24 5.63 -0.33
C VAL A 85 25.97 6.44 -0.57
N ALA A 86 25.81 7.53 0.18
CA ALA A 86 24.58 8.33 0.13
C ALA A 86 24.35 8.99 -1.24
N SER A 87 25.36 9.55 -1.89
CA SER A 87 25.22 10.02 -3.27
C SER A 87 26.57 10.18 -3.95
N ALA A 88 26.69 9.67 -5.18
CA ALA A 88 27.93 9.71 -5.95
C ALA A 88 27.65 9.68 -7.46
N ARG A 89 28.57 10.18 -8.29
CA ARG A 89 28.54 9.95 -9.73
C ARG A 89 29.32 8.66 -10.04
N ILE A 90 28.74 7.81 -10.86
CA ILE A 90 29.41 6.59 -11.33
C ILE A 90 30.31 7.00 -12.49
N LYS A 91 31.62 6.72 -12.35
CA LYS A 91 32.60 7.00 -13.42
C LYS A 91 32.76 5.79 -14.33
N SER A 92 32.88 4.62 -13.73
CA SER A 92 33.02 3.34 -14.39
C SER A 92 32.59 2.24 -13.42
N ILE A 93 32.21 1.09 -13.97
CA ILE A 93 31.95 -0.16 -13.25
C ILE A 93 32.76 -1.23 -14.00
N ASP A 94 33.61 -1.98 -13.29
CA ASP A 94 34.36 -3.10 -13.87
C ASP A 94 33.77 -4.44 -13.41
N THR A 95 33.22 -5.20 -14.36
CA THR A 95 32.57 -6.50 -14.14
C THR A 95 33.42 -7.69 -14.58
N LYS A 96 34.60 -7.45 -15.18
CA LYS A 96 35.38 -8.50 -15.85
C LYS A 96 35.79 -9.64 -14.92
N GLU A 97 36.24 -9.30 -13.70
CA GLU A 97 36.64 -10.32 -12.72
C GLU A 97 35.45 -11.18 -12.27
N ALA A 98 34.26 -10.58 -12.13
CA ALA A 98 33.05 -11.30 -11.75
C ALA A 98 32.53 -12.20 -12.89
N GLU A 99 32.54 -11.71 -14.13
CA GLU A 99 32.14 -12.49 -15.31
C GLU A 99 33.04 -13.69 -15.58
N ALA A 100 34.33 -13.58 -15.24
CA ALA A 100 35.30 -14.66 -15.41
C ALA A 100 35.18 -15.78 -14.35
N MET A 101 34.37 -15.60 -13.29
CA MET A 101 34.25 -16.60 -12.22
C MET A 101 33.47 -17.83 -12.70
N PRO A 102 33.98 -19.06 -12.43
CA PRO A 102 33.26 -20.29 -12.75
C PRO A 102 31.89 -20.33 -12.05
N GLY A 103 30.83 -20.60 -12.82
CA GLY A 103 29.46 -20.68 -12.30
C GLY A 103 28.70 -19.35 -12.28
N VAL A 104 29.31 -18.24 -12.67
CA VAL A 104 28.59 -17.01 -13.01
C VAL A 104 28.03 -17.15 -14.43
N VAL A 105 26.75 -16.88 -14.58
CA VAL A 105 26.04 -17.00 -15.87
C VAL A 105 25.87 -15.63 -16.52
N ALA A 106 25.59 -14.59 -15.73
CA ALA A 106 25.44 -13.23 -16.23
C ALA A 106 25.80 -12.21 -15.16
N VAL A 107 26.40 -11.11 -15.61
CA VAL A 107 26.53 -9.87 -14.83
C VAL A 107 25.88 -8.77 -15.67
N ILE A 108 25.03 -7.97 -15.04
CA ILE A 108 24.32 -6.86 -15.70
C ILE A 108 24.53 -5.56 -14.93
N THR A 109 24.59 -4.47 -15.68
CA THR A 109 24.74 -3.10 -15.20
C THR A 109 23.60 -2.23 -15.72
N GLY A 110 23.52 -0.98 -15.28
CA GLY A 110 22.50 -0.04 -15.75
C GLY A 110 22.49 0.18 -17.26
N SER A 111 23.63 0.02 -17.95
CA SER A 111 23.73 0.16 -19.41
C SER A 111 23.11 -1.00 -20.19
N ASP A 112 22.95 -2.17 -19.56
CA ASP A 112 22.41 -3.36 -20.21
C ASP A 112 20.87 -3.38 -20.19
N ILE A 113 20.25 -2.42 -19.48
CA ILE A 113 18.81 -2.34 -19.29
C ILE A 113 18.21 -1.36 -20.31
N PRO A 114 17.41 -1.81 -21.29
CA PRO A 114 16.89 -0.94 -22.35
C PRO A 114 16.04 0.24 -21.83
N CYS A 115 15.27 0.00 -20.77
CA CYS A 115 14.42 0.98 -20.12
C CYS A 115 14.78 1.04 -18.63
N ASN A 116 15.92 1.67 -18.31
CA ASN A 116 16.46 1.75 -16.96
C ASN A 116 15.78 2.85 -16.10
N SER A 117 14.45 2.86 -16.08
CA SER A 117 13.70 3.77 -15.20
C SER A 117 12.31 3.22 -14.90
N PHE A 118 11.94 3.28 -13.62
CA PHE A 118 10.65 2.85 -13.09
C PHE A 118 10.14 3.84 -12.03
N GLY A 119 8.88 3.67 -11.65
CA GLY A 119 8.22 4.46 -10.60
C GLY A 119 6.71 4.59 -10.87
N PRO A 120 5.89 4.73 -9.80
CA PRO A 120 4.43 4.64 -9.93
C PRO A 120 3.79 5.85 -10.61
N SER A 121 4.33 7.05 -10.37
CA SER A 121 3.82 8.31 -10.93
C SER A 121 4.82 8.99 -11.84
N LEU A 122 6.08 9.04 -11.40
CA LEU A 122 7.21 9.55 -12.18
C LEU A 122 8.19 8.40 -12.41
N LYS A 123 8.75 8.30 -13.62
CA LYS A 123 9.79 7.33 -13.95
C LYS A 123 11.16 7.97 -13.68
N ASP A 124 11.49 8.09 -12.41
CA ASP A 124 12.72 8.71 -11.91
C ASP A 124 13.65 7.75 -11.18
N GLN A 125 13.23 6.50 -10.94
CA GLN A 125 14.04 5.52 -10.22
C GLN A 125 14.74 4.57 -11.20
N PRO A 126 16.07 4.55 -11.26
CA PRO A 126 16.78 3.58 -12.09
C PRO A 126 16.65 2.18 -11.50
N VAL A 127 16.54 1.15 -12.35
CA VAL A 127 16.53 -0.26 -11.91
C VAL A 127 17.92 -0.63 -11.36
N LEU A 128 18.96 -0.26 -12.09
CA LEU A 128 20.35 -0.23 -11.63
C LEU A 128 20.92 1.16 -11.93
N ALA A 129 21.55 1.81 -10.97
CA ALA A 129 22.18 3.10 -11.12
C ALA A 129 23.25 3.07 -12.24
N ASP A 130 23.16 4.02 -13.17
CA ASP A 130 24.01 4.12 -14.35
C ASP A 130 25.00 5.30 -14.27
N THR A 131 24.48 6.49 -13.98
CA THR A 131 25.16 7.77 -14.03
C THR A 131 25.40 8.33 -12.63
N ARG A 132 24.43 8.13 -11.74
CA ARG A 132 24.44 8.66 -10.39
C ARG A 132 23.73 7.73 -9.42
N VAL A 133 24.30 7.62 -8.24
CA VAL A 133 23.69 7.05 -7.05
C VAL A 133 22.99 8.17 -6.26
N PHE A 134 21.74 7.94 -5.92
CA PHE A 134 20.89 8.83 -5.12
C PHE A 134 20.84 8.42 -3.65
N HIS A 135 21.07 7.14 -3.33
CA HIS A 135 21.13 6.64 -1.95
C HIS A 135 21.99 5.39 -1.79
N ALA A 136 22.40 5.09 -0.55
CA ALA A 136 23.25 3.94 -0.23
C ALA A 136 22.66 2.58 -0.65
N GLY A 137 21.34 2.48 -0.76
CA GLY A 137 20.63 1.29 -1.21
C GLY A 137 20.50 1.11 -2.73
N ASP A 138 21.06 2.00 -3.55
CA ASP A 138 20.92 1.86 -5.00
C ASP A 138 21.67 0.63 -5.49
N GLY A 139 21.04 -0.16 -6.36
CA GLY A 139 21.71 -1.25 -7.05
C GLY A 139 22.60 -0.69 -8.15
N VAL A 140 23.85 -1.11 -8.22
CA VAL A 140 24.84 -0.63 -9.22
C VAL A 140 25.07 -1.70 -10.29
N ALA A 141 25.12 -2.96 -9.86
CA ALA A 141 25.26 -4.11 -10.74
C ALA A 141 24.49 -5.30 -10.14
N ALA A 142 24.11 -6.27 -10.97
CA ALA A 142 23.54 -7.53 -10.52
C ALA A 142 24.28 -8.70 -11.14
N VAL A 143 24.41 -9.78 -10.37
CA VAL A 143 25.08 -11.03 -10.77
C VAL A 143 24.08 -12.17 -10.64
N ALA A 144 24.04 -13.05 -11.64
CA ALA A 144 23.32 -14.31 -11.60
C ALA A 144 24.31 -15.48 -11.68
N ALA A 145 24.27 -16.38 -10.70
CA ALA A 145 25.17 -17.53 -10.61
C ALA A 145 24.43 -18.83 -10.26
N VAL A 146 25.10 -19.97 -10.45
CA VAL A 146 24.53 -21.31 -10.20
C VAL A 146 24.29 -21.58 -8.71
N THR A 147 25.03 -20.91 -7.82
CA THR A 147 24.87 -21.01 -6.37
C THR A 147 24.85 -19.64 -5.72
N GLU A 148 24.22 -19.54 -4.55
CA GLU A 148 24.16 -18.29 -3.78
C GLU A 148 25.56 -17.82 -3.33
N GLN A 149 26.44 -18.76 -2.98
CA GLN A 149 27.80 -18.46 -2.55
C GLN A 149 28.60 -17.83 -3.70
N ILE A 150 28.56 -18.41 -4.90
CA ILE A 150 29.26 -17.87 -6.08
C ILE A 150 28.71 -16.48 -6.42
N ALA A 151 27.39 -16.27 -6.36
CA ALA A 151 26.80 -14.96 -6.60
C ALA A 151 27.32 -13.91 -5.60
N THR A 152 27.48 -14.30 -4.34
CA THR A 152 27.99 -13.41 -3.28
C THR A 152 29.47 -13.09 -3.47
N GLU A 153 30.30 -14.08 -3.76
CA GLU A 153 31.73 -13.89 -4.02
C GLU A 153 31.97 -13.03 -5.27
N ALA A 154 31.17 -13.25 -6.33
CA ALA A 154 31.26 -12.47 -7.55
C ALA A 154 30.92 -10.98 -7.34
N LEU A 155 30.00 -10.65 -6.40
CA LEU A 155 29.73 -9.25 -6.05
C LEU A 155 30.94 -8.54 -5.43
N GLU A 156 31.82 -9.25 -4.75
CA GLU A 156 33.03 -8.66 -4.18
C GLU A 156 34.09 -8.32 -5.24
N LYS A 157 34.00 -8.96 -6.41
CA LYS A 157 34.91 -8.75 -7.55
C LYS A 157 34.53 -7.56 -8.44
N ILE A 158 33.33 -6.99 -8.27
CA ILE A 158 32.88 -5.81 -9.01
C ILE A 158 33.48 -4.55 -8.37
N LYS A 159 34.13 -3.71 -9.19
CA LYS A 159 34.81 -2.47 -8.78
C LYS A 159 34.18 -1.22 -9.38
#